data_AF-A0A015KXG5-F1
#
_entry.id   AF-A0A015KXG5-F1
#
_cell.length_a   1.000
_cell.length_b   1.000
_cell.length_c   1.000
_cell.angle_alpha   90.00
_cell.angle_beta   90.00
_cell.angle_gamma   90.00
#
_symmetry.space_group_name_H-M   'P 1'
#
loop_
_entity.id
_entity.type
_entity.pdbx_description
1 polymer ?
#
loop_
_entity_poly.entity_id
_entity_poly.type
_entity_poly.pdbx_seq_one_letter_code
_entity_poly.pdbx_strand_id
1 'polypeptide(L)'
;MELLINELEKPKKCNDEKNDPITVFLAVFIAIGILVSYLPQHYKIFSTKSSEGISPLFLLLGAISMTCSYFNILILQFNEFGCCKNVYSAGYCFENVLGIIQLTIQWFCFTMILVLFMIYFPDYKKYIPNISLGSGYNNLSSISSSSKYSPEWSLSLQVTAAVAIHFIFTLIISAYLLIFVGGAKEEKVTRYWADLLGVISLILASIQYLPQIWKTWKRKV
;
A
#
# COMPACT_ATOMS: atom_id res chain seq x y z
N MET A 1 17.04 7.58 -45.73
CA MET A 1 17.69 7.69 -44.40
C MET A 1 16.90 8.64 -43.49
N GLU A 2 16.35 9.74 -44.00
CA GLU A 2 15.42 10.62 -43.25
C GLU A 2 14.09 9.95 -42.85
N LEU A 3 13.58 9.00 -43.66
CA LEU A 3 12.37 8.23 -43.33
C LEU A 3 12.54 7.23 -42.16
N LEU A 4 13.76 6.82 -41.83
CA LEU A 4 14.05 5.93 -40.70
C LEU A 4 14.29 6.69 -39.39
N ILE A 5 14.59 7.98 -39.46
CA ILE A 5 14.75 8.84 -38.28
C ILE A 5 13.38 9.30 -37.78
N ASN A 6 12.40 9.53 -38.67
CA ASN A 6 11.04 9.91 -38.28
C ASN A 6 10.21 8.79 -37.62
N GLU A 7 10.62 7.53 -37.72
CA GLU A 7 9.99 6.42 -36.96
C GLU A 7 10.60 6.26 -35.55
N LEU A 8 11.81 6.78 -35.31
CA LEU A 8 12.53 6.68 -34.03
C LEU A 8 12.15 7.78 -33.02
N GLU A 9 11.33 8.74 -33.44
CA GLU A 9 10.83 9.82 -32.59
C GLU A 9 9.31 10.00 -32.79
N LYS A 10 8.55 8.90 -32.74
CA LYS A 10 7.11 9.05 -32.48
C LYS A 10 6.98 9.58 -31.05
N PRO A 11 6.52 10.82 -30.82
CA PRO A 11 6.25 11.27 -29.47
C PRO A 11 5.27 10.27 -28.85
N LYS A 12 5.56 9.83 -27.61
CA LYS A 12 4.58 9.13 -26.78
C LYS A 12 3.27 9.89 -26.93
N LYS A 13 2.28 9.29 -27.61
CA LYS A 13 1.06 10.00 -27.97
C LYS A 13 0.37 10.42 -26.67
N CYS A 14 0.49 11.71 -26.35
CA CYS A 14 -0.14 12.29 -25.18
C CYS A 14 -1.66 12.29 -25.41
N ASN A 15 -2.41 12.22 -24.31
CA ASN A 15 -3.85 12.37 -24.34
C ASN A 15 -4.21 13.82 -24.68
N ASP A 16 -4.86 14.01 -25.81
CA ASP A 16 -5.34 15.33 -26.27
C ASP A 16 -6.84 15.54 -25.98
N GLU A 17 -7.52 14.52 -25.42
CA GLU A 17 -8.95 14.59 -25.08
C GLU A 17 -9.18 15.27 -23.73
N LYS A 18 -10.00 16.32 -23.73
CA LYS A 18 -10.40 17.01 -22.49
C LYS A 18 -11.17 16.07 -21.57
N ASN A 19 -10.78 16.08 -20.29
CA ASN A 19 -11.49 15.32 -19.27
C ASN A 19 -12.86 15.92 -19.00
N ASP A 20 -13.85 15.04 -18.81
CA ASP A 20 -15.20 15.45 -18.41
C ASP A 20 -15.18 16.07 -16.99
N PRO A 21 -15.72 17.29 -16.79
CA PRO A 21 -15.68 17.97 -15.50
C PRO A 21 -16.34 17.19 -14.35
N ILE A 22 -17.37 16.39 -14.64
CA ILE A 22 -18.05 15.58 -13.63
C ILE A 22 -17.11 14.48 -13.14
N THR A 23 -16.38 13.83 -14.06
CA THR A 23 -15.39 12.80 -13.72
C THR A 23 -14.28 13.36 -12.84
N VAL A 24 -13.75 14.54 -13.18
CA VAL A 24 -12.72 15.22 -12.37
C VAL A 24 -13.26 15.57 -10.98
N PHE A 25 -14.46 16.13 -10.91
CA PHE A 25 -15.11 16.45 -9.64
C PHE A 25 -15.28 15.22 -8.75
N LEU A 26 -15.78 14.12 -9.30
CA LEU A 26 -15.96 12.86 -8.57
C LEU A 26 -14.64 12.33 -8.03
N ALA A 27 -13.57 12.34 -8.84
CA ALA A 27 -12.25 11.89 -8.41
C ALA A 27 -11.67 12.77 -7.28
N VAL A 28 -11.80 14.09 -7.36
CA VAL A 28 -11.39 15.00 -6.26
C VAL A 28 -12.22 14.73 -4.99
N PHE A 29 -13.53 14.56 -5.13
CA PHE A 29 -14.42 14.27 -4.01
C PHE A 29 -14.04 12.96 -3.32
N ILE A 30 -13.76 11.90 -4.08
CA ILE A 30 -13.29 10.62 -3.55
C ILE A 30 -11.94 10.77 -2.86
N ALA A 31 -10.99 11.50 -3.44
CA ALA A 31 -9.68 11.74 -2.83
C ALA A 31 -9.78 12.43 -1.46
N ILE A 32 -10.66 13.43 -1.33
CA ILE A 32 -10.95 14.10 -0.05
C ILE A 32 -11.61 13.11 0.92
N GLY A 33 -12.60 12.34 0.45
CA GLY A 33 -13.28 11.32 1.26
C GLY A 33 -12.31 10.28 1.84
N ILE A 34 -11.31 9.86 1.05
CA ILE A 34 -10.24 8.96 1.50
C ILE A 34 -9.46 9.58 2.66
N LEU A 35 -8.99 10.83 2.53
CA LEU A 35 -8.26 11.52 3.60
C LEU A 35 -9.08 11.59 4.89
N VAL A 36 -10.33 12.05 4.78
CA VAL A 36 -11.24 12.18 5.92
C VAL A 36 -11.49 10.81 6.57
N SER A 37 -11.56 9.73 5.80
CA SER A 37 -11.79 8.38 6.31
C SER A 37 -10.61 7.82 7.13
N TYR A 38 -9.38 8.21 6.81
CA TYR A 38 -8.18 7.74 7.53
C TYR A 38 -7.91 8.52 8.83
N LEU A 39 -8.31 9.81 8.89
CA LEU A 39 -8.04 10.68 10.03
C LEU A 39 -8.50 10.11 11.39
N PRO A 40 -9.72 9.55 11.56
CA PRO A 40 -10.15 9.01 12.84
C PRO A 40 -9.22 7.89 13.36
N GLN A 41 -8.71 7.05 12.46
CA GLN A 41 -7.83 5.95 12.85
C GLN A 41 -6.44 6.46 13.26
N HIS A 42 -5.88 7.41 12.52
CA HIS A 42 -4.61 8.06 12.91
C HIS A 42 -4.75 8.79 14.24
N TYR A 43 -5.84 9.55 14.41
CA TYR A 43 -6.14 10.27 15.65
C TYR A 43 -6.27 9.30 16.82
N LYS A 44 -7.02 8.20 16.66
CA LYS A 44 -7.19 7.20 17.71
C LYS A 44 -5.85 6.65 18.18
N ILE A 45 -5.01 6.14 17.27
CA ILE A 45 -3.71 5.57 17.65
C ILE A 45 -2.82 6.64 18.32
N PHE A 46 -2.83 7.86 17.79
CA PHE A 46 -2.01 8.95 18.32
C PHE A 46 -2.46 9.41 19.71
N SER A 47 -3.77 9.45 19.95
CA SER A 47 -4.38 9.87 21.22
C SER A 47 -4.28 8.79 22.29
N THR A 48 -4.53 7.52 21.95
CA THR A 48 -4.45 6.41 22.90
C THR A 48 -3.01 5.97 23.16
N LYS A 49 -2.06 6.36 22.29
CA LYS A 49 -0.67 5.87 22.32
C LYS A 49 -0.58 4.34 22.37
N SER A 50 -1.54 3.68 21.75
CA SER A 50 -1.70 2.24 21.77
C SER A 50 -2.32 1.75 20.47
N SER A 51 -1.76 0.68 19.91
CA SER A 51 -2.27 0.02 18.70
C SER A 51 -3.16 -1.19 18.99
N GLU A 52 -3.73 -1.25 20.20
CA GLU A 52 -4.60 -2.34 20.62
C GLU A 52 -5.85 -2.51 19.74
N GLY A 53 -6.16 -3.79 19.46
CA GLY A 53 -7.30 -4.18 18.62
C GLY A 53 -7.01 -4.18 17.11
N ILE A 54 -5.82 -3.75 16.68
CA ILE A 54 -5.40 -3.83 15.28
C ILE A 54 -4.75 -5.20 15.03
N SER A 55 -5.27 -5.93 14.05
CA SER A 55 -4.72 -7.23 13.67
C SER A 55 -3.50 -7.07 12.73
N PRO A 56 -2.36 -7.73 13.00
CA PRO A 56 -1.21 -7.72 12.09
C PRO A 56 -1.54 -8.26 10.70
N LEU A 57 -2.38 -9.30 10.61
CA LEU A 57 -2.77 -9.88 9.31
C LEU A 57 -3.63 -8.90 8.49
N PHE A 58 -4.49 -8.12 9.14
CA PHE A 58 -5.23 -7.06 8.46
C PHE A 58 -4.27 -6.01 7.86
N LEU A 59 -3.21 -5.65 8.58
CA LEU A 59 -2.19 -4.73 8.09
C LEU A 59 -1.36 -5.35 6.96
N LEU A 60 -1.04 -6.64 7.02
CA LEU A 60 -0.33 -7.35 5.94
C LEU A 60 -1.13 -7.33 4.64
N LEU A 61 -2.38 -7.82 4.69
CA LEU A 61 -3.26 -7.89 3.52
C LEU A 61 -3.50 -6.50 2.94
N GLY A 62 -3.76 -5.52 3.80
CA GLY A 62 -4.00 -4.14 3.38
C GLY A 62 -2.77 -3.47 2.78
N ALA A 63 -1.59 -3.60 3.40
CA ALA A 63 -0.40 -2.91 2.90
C ALA A 63 0.09 -3.50 1.57
N ILE A 64 0.03 -4.84 1.40
CA ILE A 64 0.33 -5.48 0.12
C ILE A 64 -0.71 -5.06 -0.92
N SER A 65 -2.01 -5.12 -0.60
CA SER A 65 -3.08 -4.69 -1.51
C SER A 65 -2.89 -3.23 -1.98
N MET A 66 -2.67 -2.30 -1.05
CA MET A 66 -2.46 -0.88 -1.36
C MET A 66 -1.20 -0.66 -2.21
N THR A 67 -0.11 -1.40 -1.93
CA THR A 67 1.11 -1.32 -2.73
C THR A 67 0.85 -1.79 -4.16
N CYS A 68 0.20 -2.93 -4.32
CA CYS A 68 -0.18 -3.45 -5.63
C CYS A 68 -1.09 -2.48 -6.40
N SER A 69 -2.12 -1.91 -5.76
CA SER A 69 -3.00 -0.91 -6.39
C SER A 69 -2.27 0.36 -6.80
N TYR A 70 -1.37 0.86 -5.95
CA TYR A 70 -0.58 2.05 -6.24
C TYR A 70 0.36 1.82 -7.44
N PHE A 71 1.11 0.72 -7.47
CA PHE A 71 1.98 0.41 -8.60
C PHE A 71 1.19 0.10 -9.87
N ASN A 72 0.03 -0.56 -9.78
CA ASN A 72 -0.86 -0.78 -10.92
C ASN A 72 -1.19 0.56 -11.63
N ILE A 73 -1.70 1.56 -10.91
CA ILE A 73 -2.06 2.84 -11.54
C ILE A 73 -0.83 3.62 -12.01
N LEU A 74 0.26 3.58 -11.25
CA LEU A 74 1.50 4.28 -11.59
C LEU A 74 2.08 3.78 -12.91
N ILE A 75 2.08 2.46 -13.12
CA ILE A 75 2.55 1.84 -14.35
C ILE A 75 1.62 2.15 -15.53
N LEU A 76 0.30 2.03 -15.32
CA LEU A 76 -0.69 2.28 -16.36
C LEU A 76 -0.69 3.74 -16.85
N GLN A 77 -0.49 4.70 -15.94
CA GLN A 77 -0.50 6.13 -16.24
C GLN A 77 0.90 6.73 -16.35
N PHE A 78 1.97 5.92 -16.43
CA PHE A 78 3.35 6.40 -16.42
C PHE A 78 3.65 7.44 -17.51
N ASN A 79 3.07 7.26 -18.70
CA ASN A 79 3.28 8.18 -19.83
C ASN A 79 2.72 9.58 -19.57
N GLU A 80 1.71 9.72 -18.70
CA GLU A 80 1.13 11.03 -18.37
C GLU A 80 2.15 11.92 -17.64
N PHE A 81 3.09 11.36 -16.87
CA PHE A 81 4.18 12.15 -16.28
C PHE A 81 5.11 12.78 -17.32
N GLY A 82 5.42 12.04 -18.40
CA GLY A 82 6.22 12.57 -19.50
C GLY A 82 5.50 13.71 -20.24
N CYS A 83 4.20 13.55 -20.46
CA CYS A 83 3.36 14.57 -21.09
C CYS A 83 3.16 15.80 -20.20
N CYS A 84 3.00 15.61 -18.88
CA CYS A 84 2.95 16.69 -17.89
C CYS A 84 4.20 17.57 -17.90
N LYS A 85 5.38 16.97 -18.12
CA LYS A 85 6.64 17.71 -18.13
C LYS A 85 6.86 18.50 -19.42
N ASN A 86 6.44 17.94 -20.56
CA ASN A 86 6.86 18.43 -21.87
C ASN A 86 5.75 19.08 -22.70
N VAL A 87 4.47 18.81 -22.41
CA VAL A 87 3.34 19.14 -23.30
C VAL A 87 2.18 19.82 -22.55
N TYR A 88 1.70 19.24 -21.46
CA TYR A 88 0.46 19.70 -20.81
C TYR A 88 0.64 20.99 -20.01
N SER A 89 -0.43 21.77 -19.93
CA SER A 89 -0.55 22.85 -18.94
C SER A 89 -0.73 22.26 -17.53
N ALA A 90 -0.44 23.05 -16.49
CA ALA A 90 -0.50 22.58 -15.10
C ALA A 90 -1.89 22.04 -14.69
N GLY A 91 -2.98 22.71 -15.09
CA GLY A 91 -4.34 22.25 -14.78
C GLY A 91 -4.69 20.95 -15.51
N TYR A 92 -4.37 20.87 -16.80
CA TYR A 92 -4.63 19.67 -17.59
C TYR A 92 -3.78 18.47 -17.14
N CYS A 93 -2.55 18.72 -16.70
CA CYS A 93 -1.73 17.71 -16.05
C CYS A 93 -2.37 17.19 -14.76
N PHE A 94 -2.85 18.10 -13.89
CA PHE A 94 -3.49 17.72 -12.62
C PHE A 94 -4.69 16.79 -12.85
N GLU A 95 -5.51 17.07 -13.84
CA GLU A 95 -6.65 16.22 -14.20
C GLU A 95 -6.21 14.80 -14.63
N ASN A 96 -5.16 14.70 -15.46
CA ASN A 96 -4.69 13.43 -16.00
C ASN A 96 -3.92 12.56 -14.97
N VAL A 97 -3.30 13.17 -13.96
CA VAL A 97 -2.56 12.45 -12.90
C VAL A 97 -3.36 12.29 -11.59
N LEU A 98 -4.63 12.70 -11.59
CA LEU A 98 -5.47 12.70 -10.38
C LEU A 98 -5.63 11.31 -9.76
N GLY A 99 -5.77 10.26 -10.59
CA GLY A 99 -5.83 8.87 -10.12
C GLY A 99 -4.56 8.42 -9.39
N ILE A 100 -3.40 8.85 -9.89
CA ILE A 100 -2.09 8.59 -9.26
C ILE A 100 -2.03 9.29 -7.90
N ILE A 101 -2.40 10.58 -7.84
CA ILE A 101 -2.42 11.36 -6.59
C ILE A 101 -3.33 10.68 -5.56
N GLN A 102 -4.54 10.30 -5.97
CA GLN A 102 -5.54 9.68 -5.12
C GLN A 102 -5.01 8.38 -4.48
N LEU A 103 -4.47 7.45 -5.27
CA LEU A 103 -3.94 6.18 -4.75
C LEU A 103 -2.61 6.34 -4.01
N THR A 104 -1.81 7.36 -4.33
CA THR A 104 -0.60 7.71 -3.55
C THR A 104 -0.97 8.13 -2.13
N ILE A 105 -1.96 9.02 -2.00
CA ILE A 105 -2.47 9.46 -0.69
C ILE A 105 -3.00 8.28 0.10
N GLN A 106 -3.82 7.43 -0.52
CA GLN A 106 -4.37 6.23 0.12
C GLN A 106 -3.28 5.28 0.61
N TRP A 107 -2.29 4.97 -0.24
CA TRP A 107 -1.16 4.11 0.09
C TRP A 107 -0.33 4.69 1.25
N PHE A 108 -0.04 6.00 1.21
CA PHE A 108 0.68 6.67 2.27
C PHE A 108 -0.08 6.64 3.60
N CYS A 109 -1.37 7.00 3.60
CA CYS A 109 -2.21 6.98 4.79
C CYS A 109 -2.28 5.59 5.44
N PHE A 110 -2.41 4.52 4.64
CA PHE A 110 -2.43 3.15 5.16
C PHE A 110 -1.06 2.72 5.69
N THR A 111 0.03 3.05 4.98
CA THR A 111 1.40 2.77 5.44
C THR A 111 1.70 3.50 6.76
N MET A 112 1.21 4.72 6.92
CA MET A 112 1.29 5.45 8.20
C MET A 112 0.58 4.72 9.34
N ILE A 113 -0.54 4.01 9.09
CA ILE A 113 -1.17 3.18 10.13
C ILE A 113 -0.23 2.04 10.53
N LEU A 114 0.43 1.36 9.59
CA LEU A 114 1.39 0.30 9.90
C LEU A 114 2.58 0.82 10.72
N VAL A 115 3.11 2.00 10.37
CA VAL A 115 4.20 2.64 11.11
C VAL A 115 3.75 3.00 12.54
N LEU A 116 2.59 3.65 12.68
CA LEU A 116 2.03 3.98 13.99
C LEU A 116 1.71 2.72 14.81
N PHE A 117 1.25 1.65 14.16
CA PHE A 117 1.00 0.36 14.80
C PHE A 117 2.27 -0.21 15.44
N MET A 118 3.41 -0.14 14.74
CA MET A 118 4.70 -0.61 15.26
C MET A 118 5.25 0.30 16.37
N ILE A 119 5.12 1.62 16.22
CA ILE A 119 5.58 2.59 17.23
C ILE A 119 4.79 2.43 18.54
N TYR A 120 3.47 2.33 18.44
CA TYR A 120 2.57 2.25 19.60
C TYR A 120 2.14 0.82 19.93
N PHE A 121 2.94 -0.18 19.56
CA PHE A 121 2.69 -1.56 19.97
C PHE A 121 2.86 -1.68 21.49
N PRO A 122 1.84 -2.15 22.23
CA PRO A 122 1.85 -2.16 23.70
C PRO A 122 3.01 -2.99 24.26
N ASP A 123 3.88 -2.35 25.05
CA ASP A 123 5.12 -2.96 25.56
C ASP A 123 4.86 -4.22 26.38
N TYR A 124 3.81 -4.22 27.20
CA TYR A 124 3.43 -5.35 28.03
C TYR A 124 2.95 -6.57 27.22
N LYS A 125 2.63 -6.41 25.93
CA LYS A 125 2.31 -7.52 25.02
C LYS A 125 3.50 -8.00 24.20
N LYS A 126 4.68 -7.36 24.28
CA LYS A 126 5.86 -7.76 23.50
C LYS A 126 6.52 -9.03 24.00
N TYR A 127 6.42 -9.30 25.30
CA TYR A 127 7.15 -10.39 25.96
C TYR A 127 6.20 -11.31 26.72
N ILE A 128 6.48 -12.61 26.69
CA ILE A 128 5.78 -13.57 27.54
C ILE A 128 6.45 -13.54 28.92
N PRO A 129 5.71 -13.33 30.02
CA PRO A 129 6.28 -13.44 31.36
C PRO A 129 6.69 -14.89 31.61
N ASN A 130 7.96 -15.11 31.97
CA ASN A 130 8.47 -16.43 32.38
C ASN A 130 7.94 -16.75 33.79
N ILE A 131 6.67 -17.14 33.91
CA ILE A 131 6.13 -17.66 35.16
C ILE A 131 6.59 -19.11 35.29
N SER A 132 7.78 -19.30 35.86
CA SER A 132 8.13 -20.60 36.44
C SER A 132 7.25 -20.80 37.68
N LEU A 133 6.15 -21.56 37.56
CA LEU A 133 5.49 -22.10 38.75
C LEU A 133 6.53 -22.95 39.47
N GLY A 134 6.97 -22.48 40.63
CA GLY A 134 7.92 -23.19 41.47
C GLY A 134 7.34 -24.53 41.90
N SER A 135 7.79 -25.61 41.27
CA SER A 135 7.98 -26.86 42.00
C SER A 135 9.29 -26.70 42.76
N GLY A 136 9.20 -26.53 44.08
CA GLY A 136 10.35 -26.31 44.93
C GLY A 136 11.38 -27.42 44.76
N TYR A 137 12.58 -27.06 44.33
CA TYR A 137 13.81 -27.77 44.67
C TYR A 137 14.98 -26.83 44.42
N ASN A 138 15.83 -26.69 45.43
CA ASN A 138 17.00 -25.82 45.41
C ASN A 138 17.95 -26.26 44.29
N ASN A 139 18.11 -25.44 43.26
CA ASN A 139 19.38 -25.30 42.56
C ASN A 139 19.47 -23.94 41.89
N LEU A 140 20.49 -23.21 42.34
CA LEU A 140 21.05 -22.00 41.77
C LEU A 140 21.52 -22.30 40.34
N SER A 141 20.64 -22.12 39.37
CA SER A 141 20.95 -22.26 37.95
C SER A 141 20.47 -21.01 37.24
N SER A 142 21.42 -20.13 36.91
CA SER A 142 21.34 -19.07 35.90
C SER A 142 19.92 -18.72 35.41
N ILE A 143 19.37 -17.65 35.96
CA ILE A 143 18.28 -16.89 35.34
C ILE A 143 18.82 -16.40 33.99
N SER A 144 18.73 -17.23 32.95
CA SER A 144 18.90 -16.77 31.58
C SER A 144 17.66 -15.95 31.27
N SER A 145 17.79 -14.64 31.41
CA SER A 145 16.79 -13.64 31.07
C SER A 145 16.63 -13.54 29.54
N SER A 146 16.38 -14.67 28.86
CA SER A 146 15.92 -14.62 27.47
C SER A 146 14.42 -14.33 27.49
N SER A 147 14.08 -13.05 27.48
CA SER A 147 12.69 -12.62 27.28
C SER A 147 12.24 -13.11 25.90
N LYS A 148 11.41 -14.17 25.85
CA LYS A 148 10.85 -14.65 24.59
C LYS A 148 9.78 -13.68 24.11
N TYR A 149 9.86 -13.31 22.83
CA TYR A 149 8.83 -12.49 22.19
C TYR A 149 7.49 -13.22 22.19
N SER A 150 6.41 -12.46 22.38
CA SER A 150 5.06 -12.98 22.19
C SER A 150 4.83 -13.38 20.73
N PRO A 151 3.96 -14.37 20.46
CA PRO A 151 3.59 -14.73 19.10
C PRO A 151 3.04 -13.54 18.30
N GLU A 152 2.28 -12.66 18.95
CA GLU A 152 1.68 -11.46 18.34
C GLU A 152 2.75 -10.45 17.93
N TRP A 153 3.75 -10.22 18.77
CA TRP A 153 4.86 -9.31 18.44
C TRP A 153 5.76 -9.91 17.35
N SER A 154 6.07 -11.21 17.43
CA SER A 154 6.80 -11.92 16.38
C SER A 154 6.09 -11.84 15.04
N LEU A 155 4.76 -12.06 15.02
CA LEU A 155 3.94 -11.90 13.83
C LEU A 155 3.96 -10.46 13.31
N SER A 156 3.91 -9.47 14.18
CA SER A 156 3.96 -8.05 13.81
C SER A 156 5.28 -7.67 13.12
N LEU A 157 6.40 -8.20 13.62
CA LEU A 157 7.71 -8.05 12.99
C LEU A 157 7.76 -8.74 11.62
N GLN A 158 7.27 -9.97 11.52
CA GLN A 158 7.21 -10.71 10.25
C GLN A 158 6.34 -10.00 9.21
N VAL A 159 5.18 -9.48 9.62
CA VAL A 159 4.30 -8.68 8.76
C VAL A 159 5.02 -7.45 8.23
N THR A 160 5.67 -6.68 9.12
CA THR A 160 6.38 -5.46 8.73
C THR A 160 7.52 -5.78 7.76
N ALA A 161 8.29 -6.84 8.02
CA ALA A 161 9.35 -7.29 7.13
C ALA A 161 8.79 -7.75 5.77
N ALA A 162 7.72 -8.53 5.75
CA ALA A 162 7.08 -9.00 4.53
C ALA A 162 6.55 -7.85 3.66
N VAL A 163 5.94 -6.84 4.27
CA VAL A 163 5.47 -5.63 3.58
C VAL A 163 6.66 -4.86 2.98
N ALA A 164 7.73 -4.66 3.75
CA ALA A 164 8.91 -3.97 3.26
C ALA A 164 9.59 -4.71 2.10
N ILE A 165 9.77 -6.03 2.22
CA ILE A 165 10.32 -6.87 1.15
C ILE A 165 9.44 -6.80 -0.10
N HIS A 166 8.12 -6.93 0.05
CA HIS A 166 7.19 -6.85 -1.06
C HIS A 166 7.23 -5.48 -1.75
N PHE A 167 7.30 -4.38 -0.99
CA PHE A 167 7.45 -3.04 -1.55
C PHE A 167 8.74 -2.90 -2.37
N ILE A 168 9.88 -3.31 -1.81
CA ILE A 168 11.18 -3.25 -2.48
C ILE A 168 11.17 -4.08 -3.76
N PHE A 169 10.65 -5.31 -3.69
CA PHE A 169 10.54 -6.20 -4.84
C PHE A 169 9.67 -5.59 -5.95
N THR A 170 8.47 -5.10 -5.60
CA THR A 170 7.54 -4.48 -6.55
C THR A 170 8.14 -3.21 -7.15
N LEU A 171 8.82 -2.40 -6.36
CA LEU A 171 9.53 -1.20 -6.82
C LEU A 171 10.62 -1.54 -7.84
N ILE A 172 11.49 -2.50 -7.52
CA ILE A 172 12.61 -2.89 -8.39
C ILE A 172 12.09 -3.41 -9.73
N ILE A 173 11.11 -4.33 -9.72
CA ILE A 173 10.54 -4.89 -10.96
C ILE A 173 9.84 -3.79 -11.77
N SER A 174 9.00 -2.98 -11.12
CA SER A 174 8.26 -1.92 -11.82
C SER A 174 9.21 -0.87 -12.42
N ALA A 175 10.24 -0.47 -11.68
CA ALA A 175 11.26 0.45 -12.18
C ALA A 175 12.06 -0.17 -13.33
N TYR A 176 12.46 -1.43 -13.21
CA TYR A 176 13.16 -2.14 -14.28
C TYR A 176 12.34 -2.19 -15.57
N LEU A 177 11.06 -2.57 -15.48
CA LEU A 177 10.16 -2.63 -16.63
C LEU A 177 9.97 -1.24 -17.26
N LEU A 178 9.71 -0.20 -16.45
CA LEU A 178 9.46 1.14 -16.96
C LEU A 178 10.71 1.80 -17.59
N ILE A 179 11.90 1.49 -17.09
CA ILE A 179 13.16 2.11 -17.56
C ILE A 179 13.75 1.34 -18.75
N PHE A 180 13.79 0.00 -18.69
CA PHE A 180 14.52 -0.82 -19.66
C PHE A 180 13.63 -1.51 -20.69
N VAL A 181 12.34 -1.73 -20.40
CA VAL A 181 11.41 -2.38 -21.33
C VAL A 181 10.55 -1.34 -22.04
N GLY A 182 9.82 -0.52 -21.29
CA GLY A 182 8.93 0.50 -21.84
C GLY A 182 7.62 0.62 -21.06
N GLY A 183 6.80 1.63 -21.40
CA GLY A 183 5.54 1.90 -20.71
C GLY A 183 4.46 0.86 -21.03
N ALA A 184 3.45 0.73 -20.16
CA ALA A 184 2.36 -0.23 -20.34
C ALA A 184 1.45 0.02 -21.57
N LYS A 185 1.53 1.18 -22.22
CA LYS A 185 0.86 1.45 -23.50
C LYS A 185 1.61 0.82 -24.68
N GLU A 186 2.94 0.78 -24.60
CA GLU A 186 3.81 0.28 -25.67
C GLU A 186 4.08 -1.22 -25.51
N GLU A 187 4.34 -1.65 -24.27
CA GLU A 187 4.89 -2.98 -23.99
C GLU A 187 3.92 -3.87 -23.21
N LYS A 188 3.62 -5.05 -23.79
CA LYS A 188 2.69 -6.04 -23.21
C LYS A 188 3.18 -6.59 -21.87
N VAL A 189 4.49 -6.78 -21.71
CA VAL A 189 5.07 -7.33 -20.47
C VAL A 189 4.81 -6.36 -19.30
N THR A 190 5.09 -5.06 -19.50
CA THR A 190 4.80 -4.02 -18.51
C THR A 190 3.31 -3.94 -18.20
N ARG A 191 2.44 -4.09 -19.21
CA ARG A 191 0.99 -4.13 -19.03
C ARG A 191 0.53 -5.34 -18.21
N TYR A 192 1.00 -6.54 -18.52
CA TYR A 192 0.64 -7.74 -17.77
C TYR A 192 1.11 -7.69 -16.32
N TRP A 193 2.29 -7.12 -16.06
CA TRP A 193 2.75 -6.88 -14.69
C TRP A 193 1.79 -5.93 -13.93
N ALA A 194 1.37 -4.84 -14.56
CA ALA A 194 0.39 -3.93 -13.96
C ALA A 194 -0.95 -4.63 -13.70
N ASP A 195 -1.49 -5.36 -14.68
CA ASP A 195 -2.77 -6.05 -14.55
C ASP A 195 -2.71 -7.13 -13.45
N LEU A 196 -1.60 -7.86 -13.33
CA LEU A 196 -1.35 -8.82 -12.25
C LEU A 196 -1.40 -8.13 -10.87
N LEU A 197 -0.73 -7.00 -10.71
CA LEU A 197 -0.79 -6.21 -9.47
C LEU A 197 -2.23 -5.78 -9.16
N GLY A 198 -3.01 -5.37 -10.17
CA GLY A 198 -4.41 -5.01 -9.99
C GLY A 198 -5.30 -6.18 -9.55
N VAL A 199 -5.10 -7.38 -10.11
CA VAL A 199 -5.83 -8.59 -9.69
C VAL A 199 -5.45 -9.00 -8.27
N ILE A 200 -4.16 -8.97 -7.93
CA ILE A 200 -3.68 -9.28 -6.58
C ILE A 200 -4.28 -8.30 -5.58
N SER A 201 -4.29 -7.00 -5.88
CA SER A 201 -4.82 -5.99 -4.97
C SER A 201 -6.31 -6.20 -4.69
N LEU A 202 -7.09 -6.51 -5.74
CA LEU A 202 -8.53 -6.79 -5.64
C LEU A 202 -8.81 -8.01 -4.75
N ILE A 203 -8.07 -9.11 -4.96
CA ILE A 203 -8.24 -10.34 -4.16
C ILE A 203 -7.91 -10.07 -2.70
N LEU A 204 -6.78 -9.42 -2.43
CA LEU A 204 -6.35 -9.12 -1.06
C LEU A 204 -7.31 -8.17 -0.35
N ALA A 205 -7.79 -7.12 -1.03
CA ALA A 205 -8.79 -6.21 -0.48
C ALA A 205 -10.10 -6.95 -0.16
N SER A 206 -10.51 -7.88 -1.02
CA SER A 206 -11.70 -8.70 -0.80
C SER A 206 -11.56 -9.55 0.47
N ILE A 207 -10.42 -10.25 0.64
CA ILE A 207 -10.14 -11.04 1.84
C ILE A 207 -10.07 -10.15 3.09
N GLN A 208 -9.53 -8.95 2.96
CA GLN A 208 -9.38 -8.00 4.06
C GLN A 208 -10.74 -7.51 4.60
N TYR A 209 -11.70 -7.18 3.73
CA TYR A 209 -12.93 -6.48 4.12
C TYR A 209 -14.18 -7.37 4.13
N LEU A 210 -14.32 -8.36 3.24
CA LEU A 210 -15.52 -9.19 3.15
C LEU A 210 -15.88 -9.93 4.45
N PRO A 211 -14.94 -10.52 5.21
CA PRO A 211 -15.28 -11.19 6.46
C PRO A 211 -15.92 -10.24 7.48
N GLN A 212 -15.48 -8.97 7.53
CA GLN A 212 -16.04 -7.97 8.43
C GLN A 212 -17.45 -7.54 7.99
N ILE A 213 -17.65 -7.36 6.68
CA ILE A 213 -18.97 -7.04 6.10
C ILE A 213 -19.96 -8.15 6.43
N TRP A 214 -19.57 -9.41 6.19
CA TRP A 214 -20.41 -10.57 6.46
C TRP A 214 -20.75 -10.73 7.95
N LYS A 215 -19.75 -10.61 8.84
CA LYS A 215 -19.97 -10.68 10.29
C LYS A 215 -20.90 -9.58 10.78
N THR A 216 -20.78 -8.38 10.22
CA THR A 216 -21.65 -7.24 10.56
C THR A 216 -23.08 -7.47 10.08
N TRP A 217 -23.26 -8.00 8.87
CA TRP A 217 -24.57 -8.35 8.33
C TRP A 217 -25.26 -9.44 9.16
N LYS A 218 -24.55 -10.53 9.48
CA LYS A 218 -25.09 -11.63 10.30
C LYS A 218 -25.48 -11.22 11.73
N ARG A 219 -24.89 -10.14 12.27
CA ARG A 219 -25.26 -9.63 13.60
C ARG A 219 -26.46 -8.68 13.56
N LYS A 220 -26.84 -8.17 12.39
CA LYS A 220 -28.04 -7.33 12.20
C LYS A 220 -29.30 -8.15 11.90
N VAL A 221 -29.12 -9.35 11.33
CA VAL A 221 -30.16 -10.36 11.13
C VAL A 221 -30.34 -11.17 12.41
#